data_AF-A0A497PR41-F1
#
_entry.id   AF-A0A497PR41-F1
#
_cell.length_a   1.000
_cell.length_b   1.000
_cell.length_c   1.000
_cell.angle_alpha   90.00
_cell.angle_beta   90.00
_cell.angle_gamma   90.00
#
_symmetry.space_group_name_H-M   'P 1'
#
loop_
_entity.id
_entity.type
_entity.pdbx_description
1 polymer ?
#
loop_
_entity_poly.entity_id
_entity_poly.type
_entity_poly.pdbx_seq_one_letter_code
_entity_poly.pdbx_strand_id
1 'polypeptide(L)'
;MAIVAADYIKPAKKLGLNTTPTVVGPEAASETFKKGAVLVPSAGYLSEAGADPTNILGVALEDGNNGVAGANEIGYCPALPGQVFEGVIGAASAIAQTDLFTKYGLAQDGGTGVWYIDTSETTTVSVVIIGFKDPVGTTNGKVYFVFIADGRFID
;
A
#
# COMPACT_ATOMS: atom_id res chain seq x y z
N MET A 1 10.22 10.26 14.20
CA MET A 1 10.83 8.92 14.04
C MET A 1 11.07 8.71 12.56
N ALA A 2 12.21 8.21 12.10
CA ALA A 2 12.38 7.90 10.66
C ALA A 2 11.48 6.71 10.28
N ILE A 3 11.00 6.64 9.03
CA ILE A 3 10.31 5.45 8.52
C ILE A 3 11.30 4.27 8.59
N VAL A 4 10.85 3.14 9.13
CA VAL A 4 11.67 1.92 9.22
C VAL A 4 11.02 0.76 8.49
N ALA A 5 11.81 -0.28 8.17
CA ALA A 5 11.32 -1.47 7.47
C ALA A 5 10.10 -2.15 8.13
N ALA A 6 9.88 -1.97 9.44
CA ALA A 6 8.72 -2.51 10.16
C ALA A 6 7.41 -1.74 9.93
N ASP A 7 7.48 -0.57 9.28
CA ASP A 7 6.35 0.33 9.01
C ASP A 7 5.67 0.08 7.67
N TYR A 8 6.04 -1.01 6.98
CA TYR A 8 5.43 -1.45 5.74
C TYR A 8 3.89 -1.53 5.82
N ILE A 9 3.25 -1.20 4.69
CA ILE A 9 1.80 -1.26 4.55
C ILE A 9 1.34 -2.71 4.72
N LYS A 10 0.27 -2.91 5.50
CA LYS A 10 -0.30 -4.24 5.70
C LYS A 10 -1.80 -4.21 5.98
N PRO A 11 -2.51 -5.33 5.75
CA PRO A 11 -3.92 -5.43 6.08
C PRO A 11 -4.17 -5.16 7.56
N ALA A 12 -5.13 -4.29 7.85
CA ALA A 12 -5.47 -3.93 9.23
C ALA A 12 -6.21 -5.10 9.90
N LYS A 13 -5.77 -5.49 11.11
CA LYS A 13 -6.38 -6.58 11.89
C LYS A 13 -7.64 -6.18 12.67
N LYS A 14 -8.05 -4.92 12.61
CA LYS A 14 -9.20 -4.38 13.33
C LYS A 14 -10.21 -3.88 12.30
N LEU A 15 -11.50 -3.98 12.65
CA LEU A 15 -12.70 -3.76 11.81
C LEU A 15 -13.35 -5.03 11.24
N GLY A 16 -13.37 -6.12 12.02
CA GLY A 16 -14.25 -7.28 11.74
C GLY A 16 -13.70 -8.35 10.79
N LEU A 17 -12.50 -8.17 10.26
CA LEU A 17 -11.82 -9.18 9.45
C LEU A 17 -11.06 -10.18 10.35
N ASN A 18 -11.48 -11.44 10.34
CA ASN A 18 -10.84 -12.53 11.10
C ASN A 18 -9.68 -13.19 10.33
N THR A 19 -9.54 -12.88 9.04
CA THR A 19 -8.46 -13.41 8.18
C THR A 19 -8.14 -12.38 7.11
N THR A 20 -6.85 -12.24 6.80
CA THR A 20 -6.38 -11.41 5.69
C THR A 20 -6.84 -12.03 4.37
N PRO A 21 -7.59 -11.32 3.52
CA PRO A 21 -7.87 -11.79 2.17
C PRO A 21 -6.56 -11.90 1.41
N THR A 22 -6.32 -13.07 0.81
CA THR A 22 -5.09 -13.37 0.08
C THR A 22 -5.45 -13.92 -1.29
N VAL A 23 -4.83 -13.35 -2.32
CA VAL A 23 -4.81 -13.87 -3.69
C VAL A 23 -3.37 -14.19 -4.03
N VAL A 24 -3.15 -15.18 -4.88
CA VAL A 24 -1.83 -15.58 -5.36
C VAL A 24 -1.73 -15.23 -6.84
N GLY A 25 -0.57 -14.76 -7.27
CA GLY A 25 -0.31 -14.50 -8.69
C GLY A 25 1.18 -14.56 -9.03
N PRO A 26 1.52 -14.75 -10.32
CA PRO A 26 2.89 -14.85 -10.76
C PRO A 26 3.58 -13.47 -10.74
N GLU A 27 4.82 -13.39 -10.24
CA GLU A 27 5.62 -12.16 -10.29
C GLU A 27 6.27 -11.95 -11.66
N ALA A 28 6.54 -10.69 -12.01
CA ALA A 28 7.30 -10.32 -13.19
C ALA A 28 8.80 -10.68 -13.01
N ALA A 29 9.59 -10.51 -14.08
CA ALA A 29 11.01 -10.83 -14.00
C ALA A 29 11.76 -9.84 -13.10
N SER A 30 12.72 -10.35 -12.33
CA SER A 30 13.66 -9.57 -11.52
C SER A 30 13.02 -8.68 -10.45
N GLU A 31 11.83 -9.05 -9.99
CA GLU A 31 11.15 -8.35 -8.90
C GLU A 31 11.89 -8.56 -7.56
N THR A 32 12.27 -7.47 -6.92
CA THR A 32 12.99 -7.47 -5.62
C THR A 32 12.25 -6.71 -4.52
N PHE A 33 10.97 -6.42 -4.75
CA PHE A 33 10.15 -5.66 -3.83
C PHE A 33 10.07 -6.32 -2.46
N LYS A 34 9.76 -5.52 -1.45
CA LYS A 34 9.60 -6.00 -0.08
C LYS A 34 8.14 -6.23 0.25
N LYS A 35 7.90 -7.11 1.22
CA LYS A 35 6.58 -7.23 1.84
C LYS A 35 6.02 -5.86 2.18
N GLY A 36 4.75 -5.64 1.83
CA GLY A 36 4.08 -4.35 1.95
C GLY A 36 4.25 -3.44 0.74
N ALA A 37 4.93 -3.89 -0.32
CA ALA A 37 4.98 -3.20 -1.59
C ALA A 37 3.60 -3.11 -2.24
N VAL A 38 3.35 -1.99 -2.91
CA VAL A 38 2.15 -1.77 -3.70
C VAL A 38 2.35 -2.45 -5.05
N LEU A 39 1.41 -3.30 -5.46
CA LEU A 39 1.51 -4.10 -6.67
C LEU A 39 0.56 -3.60 -7.76
N VAL A 40 1.05 -3.60 -9.00
CA VAL A 40 0.31 -3.24 -10.22
C VAL A 40 0.42 -4.36 -11.25
N PRO A 41 -0.52 -4.45 -12.21
CA PRO A 41 -0.40 -5.44 -13.28
C PRO A 41 0.66 -4.98 -14.30
N SER A 42 1.56 -5.89 -14.66
CA SER A 42 2.55 -5.67 -15.73
C SER A 42 2.60 -6.89 -16.63
N ALA A 43 2.11 -6.76 -17.86
CA ALA A 43 2.06 -7.85 -18.86
C ALA A 43 1.43 -9.17 -18.34
N GLY A 44 0.46 -9.09 -17.43
CA GLY A 44 -0.20 -10.26 -16.82
C GLY A 44 0.48 -10.80 -15.56
N TYR A 45 1.54 -10.14 -15.08
CA TYR A 45 2.28 -10.49 -13.87
C TYR A 45 2.15 -9.40 -12.80
N LEU A 46 2.50 -9.75 -11.56
CA LEU A 46 2.63 -8.83 -10.44
C LEU A 46 3.97 -8.10 -10.53
N SER A 47 3.95 -6.78 -10.48
CA SER A 47 5.15 -5.93 -10.46
C SER A 47 4.99 -4.85 -9.40
N GLU A 48 6.10 -4.41 -8.79
CA GLU A 48 6.08 -3.27 -7.89
C GLU A 48 5.68 -1.99 -8.62
N ALA A 49 4.82 -1.21 -7.97
CA ALA A 49 4.40 0.09 -8.43
C ALA A 49 5.57 1.08 -8.59
N GLY A 50 5.46 2.00 -9.54
CA GLY A 50 6.21 3.25 -9.52
C GLY A 50 5.54 4.30 -8.63
N ALA A 51 6.18 5.46 -8.46
CA ALA A 51 5.58 6.60 -7.75
C ALA A 51 4.19 6.95 -8.31
N ASP A 52 3.29 7.38 -7.42
CA ASP A 52 1.91 7.77 -7.73
C ASP A 52 1.13 6.71 -8.54
N PRO A 53 1.05 5.47 -8.03
CA PRO A 53 0.52 4.36 -8.80
C PRO A 53 -0.96 4.50 -9.10
N THR A 54 -1.31 4.16 -10.34
CA THR A 54 -2.67 3.90 -10.81
C THR A 54 -2.89 2.39 -10.97
N ASN A 55 -4.14 1.93 -11.04
CA ASN A 55 -4.49 0.50 -11.25
C ASN A 55 -3.86 -0.47 -10.23
N ILE A 56 -3.96 -0.14 -8.95
CA ILE A 56 -3.40 -0.93 -7.85
C ILE A 56 -4.15 -2.26 -7.71
N LEU A 57 -3.43 -3.38 -7.76
CA LEU A 57 -3.98 -4.72 -7.49
C LEU A 57 -4.11 -4.98 -5.98
N GLY A 58 -3.15 -4.52 -5.21
CA GLY A 58 -3.08 -4.81 -3.78
C GLY A 58 -1.70 -4.59 -3.18
N VAL A 59 -1.47 -5.23 -2.05
CA VAL A 59 -0.25 -5.10 -1.25
C VAL A 59 0.40 -6.47 -1.08
N ALA A 60 1.69 -6.56 -1.38
CA ALA A 60 2.47 -7.79 -1.27
C ALA A 60 2.49 -8.31 0.18
N LEU A 61 2.25 -9.61 0.37
CA LEU A 61 2.33 -10.25 1.69
C LEU A 61 3.69 -10.89 1.96
N GLU A 62 4.56 -10.92 0.95
CA GLU A 62 5.86 -11.59 0.89
C GLU A 62 6.83 -10.74 0.04
N ASP A 63 8.13 -11.04 0.11
CA ASP A 63 9.17 -10.38 -0.70
C ASP A 63 9.18 -10.97 -2.14
N GLY A 64 9.60 -10.17 -3.12
CA GLY A 64 9.87 -10.64 -4.48
C GLY A 64 11.10 -11.55 -4.55
N ASN A 65 11.11 -12.48 -5.49
CA ASN A 65 12.10 -13.56 -5.51
C ASN A 65 13.22 -13.38 -6.55
N ASN A 66 13.21 -12.29 -7.32
CA ASN A 66 14.21 -11.97 -8.35
C ASN A 66 14.37 -13.09 -9.41
N GLY A 67 13.27 -13.76 -9.76
CA GLY A 67 13.25 -14.84 -10.74
C GLY A 67 13.04 -14.37 -12.18
N VAL A 68 12.91 -15.33 -13.11
CA VAL A 68 12.33 -15.05 -14.42
C VAL A 68 10.80 -14.91 -14.30
N ALA A 69 10.17 -14.15 -15.19
CA ALA A 69 8.74 -13.88 -15.12
C ALA A 69 7.92 -15.18 -15.04
N GLY A 70 7.01 -15.25 -14.06
CA GLY A 70 6.15 -16.40 -13.82
C GLY A 70 6.82 -17.66 -13.27
N ALA A 71 8.11 -17.62 -12.93
CA ALA A 71 8.76 -18.74 -12.24
C ALA A 71 8.31 -18.87 -10.78
N ASN A 72 7.94 -17.76 -10.15
CA ASN A 72 7.46 -17.72 -8.78
C ASN A 72 6.08 -17.08 -8.73
N GLU A 73 5.29 -17.52 -7.75
CA GLU A 73 4.05 -16.87 -7.37
C GLU A 73 4.18 -16.36 -5.95
N ILE A 74 3.54 -15.22 -5.67
CA ILE A 74 3.52 -14.62 -4.33
C ILE A 74 2.09 -14.33 -3.89
N GLY A 75 1.88 -14.35 -2.58
CA GLY A 75 0.63 -13.88 -1.97
C GLY A 75 0.56 -12.36 -1.91
N TYR A 76 -0.60 -11.80 -2.23
CA TYR A 76 -0.91 -10.39 -2.01
C TYR A 76 -2.31 -10.21 -1.41
N CYS A 77 -2.51 -9.14 -0.65
CA CYS A 77 -3.83 -8.74 -0.19
C CYS A 77 -4.44 -7.78 -1.21
N PRO A 78 -5.56 -8.13 -1.85
CA PRO A 78 -6.12 -7.32 -2.92
C PRO A 78 -6.68 -5.99 -2.39
N ALA A 79 -6.54 -4.93 -3.18
CA ALA A 79 -7.08 -3.60 -2.92
C ALA A 79 -8.60 -3.53 -3.15
N LEU A 80 -9.34 -4.46 -2.54
CA LEU A 80 -10.79 -4.55 -2.71
C LEU A 80 -11.50 -3.36 -2.03
N PRO A 81 -12.65 -2.92 -2.57
CA PRO A 81 -13.50 -1.96 -1.88
C PRO A 81 -13.82 -2.42 -0.45
N GLY A 82 -13.52 -1.56 0.52
CA GLY A 82 -13.73 -1.84 1.95
C GLY A 82 -12.62 -2.65 2.63
N GLN A 83 -11.61 -3.14 1.91
CA GLN A 83 -10.43 -3.70 2.55
C GLN A 83 -9.61 -2.60 3.21
N VAL A 84 -9.45 -2.70 4.54
CA VAL A 84 -8.69 -1.72 5.32
C VAL A 84 -7.24 -2.14 5.45
N PHE A 85 -6.36 -1.18 5.26
CA PHE A 85 -4.92 -1.30 5.43
C PHE A 85 -4.45 -0.35 6.52
N GLU A 86 -3.29 -0.65 7.10
CA GLU A 86 -2.53 0.26 7.94
C GLU A 86 -1.20 0.60 7.28
N GLY A 87 -0.78 1.85 7.42
CA GLY A 87 0.48 2.37 6.89
C GLY A 87 0.88 3.65 7.61
N VAL A 88 2.09 4.14 7.34
CA VAL A 88 2.61 5.38 7.91
C VAL A 88 2.29 6.57 7.02
N ILE A 89 1.96 7.70 7.64
CA ILE A 89 1.78 8.97 6.95
C ILE A 89 3.15 9.63 6.65
N GLY A 90 3.26 10.26 5.48
CA GLY A 90 4.37 11.01 4.87
C GLY A 90 5.69 11.11 5.62
N ALA A 91 6.83 10.86 4.96
CA ALA A 91 8.16 10.95 5.54
C ALA A 91 8.46 12.33 6.20
N ALA A 92 8.21 12.41 7.52
CA ALA A 92 8.31 13.56 8.43
C ALA A 92 7.06 14.46 8.54
N SER A 93 5.91 14.04 8.04
CA SER A 93 4.61 14.69 8.28
C SER A 93 4.02 14.22 9.62
N ALA A 94 3.46 15.16 10.38
CA ALA A 94 2.65 14.83 11.55
C ALA A 94 1.19 14.61 11.15
N ILE A 95 0.53 13.62 11.75
CA ILE A 95 -0.91 13.41 11.57
C ILE A 95 -1.63 14.70 11.97
N ALA A 96 -2.40 15.27 11.06
CA ALA A 96 -3.33 16.35 11.31
C ALA A 96 -4.77 15.80 11.35
N GLN A 97 -5.64 16.44 12.13
CA GLN A 97 -7.05 16.05 12.20
C GLN A 97 -7.74 16.14 10.82
N THR A 98 -7.26 17.05 9.96
CA THR A 98 -7.73 17.25 8.58
C THR A 98 -7.36 16.11 7.63
N ASP A 99 -6.45 15.22 8.02
CA ASP A 99 -6.08 14.07 7.19
C ASP A 99 -7.21 13.02 7.16
N LEU A 100 -8.08 13.03 8.18
CA LEU A 100 -9.19 12.09 8.27
C LEU A 100 -10.21 12.35 7.13
N PHE A 101 -10.54 11.29 6.39
CA PHE A 101 -11.39 11.29 5.21
C PHE A 101 -10.82 12.06 4.01
N THR A 102 -9.54 12.44 4.06
CA THR A 102 -8.84 13.09 2.96
C THR A 102 -8.16 12.05 2.06
N LYS A 103 -8.10 12.39 0.76
CA LYS A 103 -7.49 11.57 -0.29
C LYS A 103 -6.03 11.95 -0.47
N TYR A 104 -5.16 10.97 -0.62
CA TYR A 104 -3.72 11.16 -0.78
C TYR A 104 -3.12 10.17 -1.78
N GLY A 105 -1.95 10.52 -2.29
CA GLY A 105 -1.10 9.64 -3.08
C GLY A 105 -0.33 8.61 -2.23
N LEU A 106 0.52 7.85 -2.91
CA LEU A 106 1.42 6.87 -2.31
C LEU A 106 2.81 7.07 -2.88
N ALA A 107 3.80 7.06 -2.00
CA ALA A 107 5.20 7.15 -2.39
C ALA A 107 6.01 6.07 -1.69
N GLN A 108 7.16 5.75 -2.27
CA GLN A 108 8.15 4.86 -1.68
C GLN A 108 9.30 5.67 -1.11
N ASP A 109 9.73 5.34 0.11
CA ASP A 109 10.92 5.91 0.69
C ASP A 109 12.16 5.33 0.02
N GLY A 110 12.94 6.15 -0.67
CA GLY A 110 14.11 5.70 -1.43
C GLY A 110 15.26 5.12 -0.58
N GLY A 111 15.26 5.35 0.74
CA GLY A 111 16.26 4.79 1.64
C GLY A 111 15.90 3.38 2.15
N THR A 112 14.62 3.13 2.37
CA THR A 112 14.12 1.90 3.01
C THR A 112 13.31 0.99 2.11
N GLY A 113 12.82 1.50 0.96
CA GLY A 113 11.88 0.79 0.08
C GLY A 113 10.47 0.67 0.64
N VAL A 114 10.17 1.33 1.77
CA VAL A 114 8.86 1.26 2.43
C VAL A 114 7.90 2.22 1.77
N TRP A 115 6.72 1.72 1.43
CA TRP A 115 5.60 2.52 0.94
C TRP A 115 4.90 3.27 2.08
N TYR A 116 4.55 4.52 1.83
CA TYR A 116 3.87 5.40 2.79
C TYR A 116 2.82 6.26 2.09
N ILE A 117 1.89 6.82 2.88
CA ILE A 117 0.87 7.74 2.39
C ILE A 117 1.51 9.11 2.19
N ASP A 118 1.62 9.57 0.94
CA ASP A 118 2.20 10.88 0.64
C ASP A 118 1.15 11.98 0.82
N THR A 119 1.29 12.75 1.90
CA THR A 119 0.37 13.85 2.20
C THR A 119 0.61 15.10 1.37
N SER A 120 1.70 15.17 0.62
CA SER A 120 1.98 16.26 -0.31
C SER A 120 1.32 16.04 -1.67
N GLU A 121 1.10 14.77 -2.05
CA GLU A 121 0.42 14.39 -3.28
C GLU A 121 -1.11 14.41 -3.10
N THR A 122 -1.75 15.35 -3.78
CA THR A 122 -3.21 15.59 -3.70
C THR A 122 -3.89 15.61 -5.06
N THR A 123 -3.14 15.36 -6.14
CA THR A 123 -3.60 15.31 -7.53
C THR A 123 -3.78 13.87 -8.00
N THR A 124 -2.78 13.01 -7.80
CA THR A 124 -2.78 11.58 -8.13
C THR A 124 -3.03 10.77 -6.87
N VAL A 125 -4.29 10.76 -6.45
CA VAL A 125 -4.69 10.16 -5.17
C VAL A 125 -5.13 8.71 -5.35
N SER A 126 -4.61 7.83 -4.49
CA SER A 126 -4.85 6.38 -4.56
C SER A 126 -5.45 5.81 -3.27
N VAL A 127 -5.45 6.59 -2.17
CA VAL A 127 -5.96 6.15 -0.87
C VAL A 127 -6.84 7.20 -0.19
N VAL A 128 -7.72 6.75 0.69
CA VAL A 128 -8.48 7.60 1.63
C VAL A 128 -8.14 7.16 3.05
N ILE A 129 -7.75 8.09 3.91
CA ILE A 129 -7.57 7.82 5.34
C ILE A 129 -8.94 7.74 6.01
N ILE A 130 -9.22 6.65 6.71
CA ILE A 130 -10.51 6.39 7.37
C ILE A 130 -10.42 6.35 8.90
N GLY A 131 -9.22 6.42 9.43
CA GLY A 131 -8.99 6.44 10.87
C GLY A 131 -7.53 6.64 11.23
N PHE A 132 -7.28 7.01 12.48
CA PHE A 132 -5.93 7.11 13.01
C PHE A 132 -5.65 5.93 13.94
N LYS A 133 -4.48 5.32 13.80
CA LYS A 133 -3.99 4.31 14.73
C LYS A 133 -3.18 4.96 15.84
N ASP A 134 -2.32 5.92 15.47
CA ASP A 134 -1.58 6.75 16.39
C ASP A 134 -2.27 8.12 16.58
N PRO A 135 -2.03 8.82 17.70
CA PRO A 135 -2.67 10.12 17.96
C PRO A 135 -2.31 11.21 16.95
N VAL A 136 -3.21 12.18 16.78
CA VAL A 136 -2.94 13.43 16.05
C VAL A 136 -1.71 14.12 16.66
N GLY A 137 -0.85 14.68 15.80
CA GLY A 137 0.44 15.27 16.16
C GLY A 137 1.61 14.29 16.11
N THR A 138 1.36 13.00 15.90
CA THR A 138 2.45 12.01 15.76
C THR A 138 3.12 12.14 14.39
N THR A 139 4.39 12.53 14.37
CA THR A 139 5.23 12.51 13.16
C THR A 139 5.50 11.09 12.69
N ASN A 140 5.25 10.79 11.42
CA ASN A 140 5.31 9.44 10.86
C ASN A 140 4.40 8.46 11.62
N GLY A 141 3.24 8.95 12.06
CA GLY A 141 2.25 8.14 12.75
C GLY A 141 1.54 7.17 11.80
N LYS A 142 0.97 6.11 12.37
CA LYS A 142 0.20 5.11 11.64
C LYS A 142 -1.26 5.51 11.50
N VAL A 143 -1.79 5.27 10.32
CA VAL A 143 -3.19 5.53 9.96
C VAL A 143 -3.83 4.27 9.38
N TYR A 144 -5.16 4.24 9.45
CA TYR A 144 -5.99 3.27 8.74
C TYR A 144 -6.50 3.92 7.45
N PHE A 145 -6.36 3.21 6.34
CA PHE A 145 -6.77 3.71 5.03
C PHE A 145 -7.38 2.60 4.18
N VAL A 146 -8.06 3.01 3.12
CA VAL A 146 -8.54 2.13 2.05
C VAL A 146 -8.01 2.63 0.72
N PHE A 147 -7.77 1.71 -0.22
CA PHE A 147 -7.51 2.11 -1.60
C PHE A 147 -8.78 2.69 -2.22
N ILE A 148 -8.62 3.76 -3.00
CA ILE A 148 -9.71 4.30 -3.80
C ILE A 148 -9.97 3.29 -4.91
N ALA A 149 -11.20 2.80 -5.01
CA ALA A 149 -11.60 2.02 -6.17
C ALA A 149 -11.56 2.95 -7.38
N ASP A 150 -10.61 2.74 -8.27
CA ASP A 150 -10.72 3.30 -9.61
C ASP A 150 -11.91 2.62 -10.31
N GLY A 151 -12.70 3.38 -11.05
CA GLY A 151 -14.05 2.99 -11.46
C GLY A 151 -14.12 1.61 -12.14
N ARG A 152 -14.88 0.68 -11.53
CA ARG A 152 -15.50 -0.53 -12.10
C ARG A 152 -14.61 -1.48 -12.92
N PHE A 153 -14.32 -2.66 -12.36
CA PHE A 153 -14.10 -3.89 -13.11
C PHE A 153 -15.43 -4.45 -13.68
N ILE A 154 -16.19 -3.69 -14.47
CA ILE A 154 -17.31 -4.24 -15.25
C ILE A 154 -17.52 -3.36 -16.50
N ASP A 155 -17.10 -3.87 -17.65
CA ASP A 155 -17.90 -3.93 -18.89
C ASP A 155 -17.52 -5.23 -19.63
#